data_AF-A0A3P7LEW1-F1
#
_entry.id   AF-A0A3P7LEW1-F1
#
_cell.length_a   1.000
_cell.length_b   1.000
_cell.length_c   1.000
_cell.angle_alpha   90.00
_cell.angle_beta   90.00
_cell.angle_gamma   90.00
#
_symmetry.space_group_name_H-M   'P 1'
#
loop_
_entity.id
_entity.type
_entity.pdbx_description
1 polymer ?
#
loop_
_entity_poly.entity_id
_entity_poly.type
_entity_poly.pdbx_seq_one_letter_code
_entity_poly.pdbx_strand_id
1 'polypeptide(L)'
;MNFGPPITSSELKHCGRFCFNEGVCMGCYRDVYGLAQCIGCVCPTNLWTGERCQLRIGTAGSVEAPVASVVLVWLFAVLALLLAGILIFVYARQKRTALFNLRMSQLHEQSLDDPEPIPMPSSPFPSQTPAST
;
A
#
# COMPACT_ATOMS: atom_id res chain seq x y z
N MET A 1 14.65 9.34 -56.04
CA MET A 1 14.85 8.58 -54.79
C MET A 1 16.35 8.56 -54.54
N ASN A 2 16.84 9.30 -53.54
CA ASN A 2 18.26 9.27 -53.17
C ASN A 2 18.52 7.93 -52.50
N PHE A 3 18.98 6.95 -53.27
CA PHE A 3 19.50 5.71 -52.71
C PHE A 3 20.81 6.07 -52.04
N GLY A 4 20.76 6.24 -50.72
CA GLY A 4 21.97 6.29 -49.90
C GLY A 4 22.83 5.05 -50.13
N PRO A 5 24.04 5.01 -49.56
CA PRO A 5 24.90 3.85 -49.68
C PRO A 5 24.17 2.59 -49.18
N PRO A 6 24.47 1.42 -49.75
CA PRO A 6 23.77 0.18 -49.43
C PRO A 6 23.86 -0.13 -47.93
N ILE A 7 22.83 -0.81 -47.41
CA ILE A 7 22.80 -1.31 -46.04
C ILE A 7 24.00 -2.24 -45.82
N THR A 8 24.76 -1.97 -44.77
CA THR A 8 25.95 -2.74 -44.41
C THR A 8 25.57 -4.03 -43.68
N SER A 9 26.49 -5.00 -43.64
CA SER A 9 26.26 -6.27 -42.94
C SER A 9 26.05 -6.09 -41.42
N SER A 10 26.68 -5.07 -40.81
CA SER A 10 26.49 -4.72 -39.40
C SER A 10 25.09 -4.21 -39.11
N GLU A 11 24.52 -3.41 -40.02
CA GLU A 11 23.17 -2.88 -39.90
C GLU A 11 22.14 -3.97 -40.11
N LEU A 12 22.39 -4.88 -41.06
CA LEU A 12 21.55 -6.05 -41.26
C LEU A 12 21.50 -6.94 -40.00
N LYS A 13 22.66 -7.15 -39.35
CA LYS A 13 22.75 -7.84 -38.06
C LYS A 13 22.02 -7.09 -36.94
N HIS A 14 22.03 -5.76 -36.96
CA HIS A 14 21.30 -4.95 -36.00
C HIS A 14 19.78 -5.14 -36.16
N CYS A 15 19.28 -5.00 -37.40
CA CYS A 15 17.87 -5.26 -37.74
C CYS A 15 17.44 -6.69 -37.39
N GLY A 16 18.32 -7.67 -37.55
CA GLY A 16 18.06 -9.07 -37.18
C GLY A 16 17.81 -9.29 -35.67
N ARG A 17 18.23 -8.36 -34.80
CA ARG A 17 17.97 -8.41 -33.35
C ARG A 17 16.69 -7.69 -32.94
N PHE A 18 16.00 -7.03 -33.87
CA PHE A 18 14.80 -6.27 -33.56
C PHE A 18 13.63 -7.19 -33.21
N CYS A 19 13.50 -8.33 -33.88
CA CYS A 19 12.42 -9.28 -33.64
C CYS A 19 12.78 -10.24 -32.49
N PHE A 20 11.82 -10.52 -31.61
CA PHE A 20 11.98 -11.48 -30.51
C PHE A 20 11.50 -12.87 -30.92
N ASN A 21 11.81 -13.88 -30.10
CA ASN A 21 11.26 -15.23 -30.19
C ASN A 21 11.30 -15.84 -31.60
N GLU A 22 12.49 -15.80 -32.23
CA GLU A 22 12.74 -16.32 -33.58
C GLU A 22 11.98 -15.60 -34.71
N GLY A 23 11.41 -14.42 -34.44
CA GLY A 23 10.84 -13.57 -35.47
C GLY A 23 11.90 -13.11 -36.48
N VAL A 24 11.50 -12.97 -37.73
CA VAL A 24 12.39 -12.56 -38.83
C VAL A 24 12.03 -11.15 -39.28
N CYS A 25 13.04 -10.29 -39.40
CA CYS A 25 12.85 -8.93 -39.91
C CYS A 25 12.51 -8.96 -41.42
N MET A 26 11.41 -8.31 -41.83
CA MET A 26 10.96 -8.24 -43.23
C MET A 26 11.89 -7.42 -44.13
N GLY A 27 12.55 -6.41 -43.55
CA GLY A 27 13.44 -5.53 -44.28
C GLY A 27 14.10 -4.52 -43.35
N CYS A 28 15.33 -4.13 -43.69
CA CYS A 28 16.13 -3.19 -42.93
C CYS A 28 16.31 -1.90 -43.76
N TYR A 29 16.05 -0.74 -43.16
CA TYR A 29 16.22 0.56 -43.80
C TYR A 29 16.92 1.52 -42.83
N ARG A 30 17.38 2.67 -43.33
CA ARG A 30 17.90 3.76 -42.48
C ARG A 30 16.83 4.81 -42.26
N ASP A 31 16.62 5.19 -41.01
CA ASP A 31 15.74 6.30 -40.66
C ASP A 31 16.36 7.67 -41.05
N VAL A 32 15.64 8.76 -40.74
CA VAL A 32 16.11 10.13 -41.02
C VAL A 32 17.38 10.52 -40.26
N TYR A 33 17.74 9.77 -39.21
CA TYR A 33 18.95 9.94 -38.42
C TYR A 33 20.09 9.01 -38.87
N GLY A 34 19.87 8.19 -39.91
CA GLY A 34 20.84 7.23 -40.42
C GLY A 34 20.96 5.95 -39.59
N LEU A 35 20.02 5.69 -38.68
CA LEU A 35 19.98 4.48 -37.85
C LEU A 35 19.27 3.34 -38.58
N ALA A 36 19.85 2.14 -38.49
CA ALA A 36 19.27 0.95 -39.08
C ALA A 36 18.04 0.48 -38.30
N GLN A 37 16.89 0.43 -38.97
CA GLN A 37 15.61 0.05 -38.39
C GLN A 37 14.95 -1.05 -39.22
N CYS A 38 14.29 -1.98 -38.53
CA CYS A 38 13.50 -3.02 -39.15
C CYS A 38 12.10 -2.48 -39.52
N ILE A 39 11.61 -2.79 -40.72
CA ILE A 39 10.26 -2.40 -41.20
C ILE A 39 9.17 -3.10 -40.38
N GLY A 40 9.41 -4.34 -39.98
CA GLY A 40 8.50 -5.13 -39.16
C GLY A 40 8.93 -6.59 -39.10
N CYS A 41 8.29 -7.35 -38.22
CA CYS A 41 8.64 -8.73 -37.94
C CYS A 41 7.61 -9.72 -38.49
N VAL A 42 8.10 -10.80 -39.08
CA VAL A 42 7.32 -12.01 -39.36
C VAL A 42 7.47 -12.94 -38.17
N CYS A 43 6.38 -13.16 -37.45
CA CYS A 43 6.34 -14.05 -36.30
C CYS A 43 6.05 -15.49 -36.73
N PRO A 44 6.62 -16.49 -36.04
CA PRO A 44 6.24 -17.88 -36.25
C PRO A 44 4.76 -18.07 -35.93
N THR A 45 3.99 -18.50 -36.94
CA THR A 45 2.52 -18.36 -37.05
C THR A 45 1.68 -19.05 -35.98
N ASN A 46 2.28 -19.80 -35.06
CA ASN A 46 1.54 -20.65 -34.11
C ASN A 46 1.91 -20.42 -32.64
N LEU A 47 2.89 -19.56 -32.35
CA LEU A 47 3.42 -19.41 -30.98
C LEU A 47 3.47 -17.95 -30.53
N TRP A 48 3.78 -17.02 -31.43
CA TRP A 48 4.07 -15.63 -31.08
C TRP A 48 3.38 -14.63 -32.01
N THR A 49 3.03 -13.47 -31.47
CA THR A 49 2.31 -12.37 -32.13
C THR A 49 2.78 -11.01 -31.58
N GLY A 50 2.24 -9.91 -32.11
CA GLY A 50 2.64 -8.54 -31.81
C GLY A 50 3.68 -7.98 -32.77
N GLU A 51 3.91 -6.66 -32.69
CA GLU A 51 4.77 -5.91 -33.62
C GLU A 51 6.20 -6.46 -33.72
N ARG A 52 6.71 -7.04 -32.63
CA ARG A 52 8.06 -7.61 -32.52
C ARG A 52 8.05 -9.09 -32.08
N CYS A 53 6.92 -9.78 -32.22
CA CYS A 53 6.74 -11.18 -31.78
C CYS A 53 6.93 -11.40 -30.27
N GLN A 54 6.63 -10.38 -29.45
CA GLN A 54 6.81 -10.44 -28.00
C GLN A 54 5.65 -11.11 -27.25
N LEU A 55 4.47 -11.24 -27.87
CA LEU A 55 3.27 -11.78 -27.21
C LEU A 55 3.08 -13.24 -27.59
N ARG A 56 2.81 -14.12 -26.63
CA ARG A 56 2.50 -15.53 -26.93
C ARG A 56 1.03 -15.68 -27.33
N ILE A 57 0.79 -16.40 -28.43
CA ILE A 57 -0.57 -16.75 -28.87
C ILE A 57 -1.17 -17.67 -27.79
N GLY A 58 -2.31 -17.27 -27.21
CA GLY A 58 -2.94 -17.95 -26.07
C GLY A 58 -2.88 -17.18 -24.74
N THR A 59 -1.91 -16.29 -24.54
CA THR A 59 -1.95 -15.30 -23.44
C THR A 59 -2.65 -14.00 -23.83
N ALA A 60 -2.72 -13.70 -25.13
CA ALA A 60 -3.40 -12.50 -25.63
C ALA A 60 -4.94 -12.60 -25.57
N GLY A 61 -5.50 -13.80 -25.39
CA GLY A 61 -6.95 -14.03 -25.29
C GLY A 61 -7.53 -13.87 -23.87
N SER A 62 -6.70 -13.62 -22.85
CA SER A 62 -7.16 -13.40 -21.47
C SER A 62 -7.01 -11.94 -21.03
N VAL A 63 -6.81 -11.00 -21.95
CA VAL A 63 -6.72 -9.56 -21.66
C VAL A 63 -7.94 -8.83 -22.22
N GLU A 64 -9.13 -9.37 -21.95
CA GLU A 64 -10.37 -8.60 -21.95
C GLU A 64 -11.12 -8.84 -20.63
N ALA A 65 -10.61 -8.23 -19.56
CA ALA A 65 -11.49 -7.81 -18.48
C ALA A 65 -10.97 -6.53 -17.81
N PRO A 66 -10.84 -5.41 -18.55
CA PRO A 66 -10.60 -4.10 -17.93
C PRO A 66 -11.67 -3.77 -16.87
N VAL A 67 -12.85 -4.39 -16.96
CA VAL A 67 -13.91 -4.27 -15.95
C VAL A 67 -13.63 -5.14 -14.72
N ALA A 68 -13.19 -6.40 -14.88
CA ALA A 68 -12.99 -7.29 -13.73
C ALA A 68 -11.80 -6.84 -12.86
N SER A 69 -10.72 -6.36 -13.47
CA SER A 69 -9.59 -5.80 -12.70
C SER A 69 -10.01 -4.57 -11.90
N VAL A 70 -10.82 -3.69 -12.47
CA VAL A 70 -11.37 -2.50 -11.77
C VAL A 70 -12.28 -2.93 -10.62
N VAL A 71 -13.20 -3.87 -10.83
CA VAL A 71 -14.09 -4.38 -9.77
C VAL A 71 -13.28 -5.02 -8.64
N LEU A 72 -12.27 -5.83 -8.96
CA LEU A 72 -11.40 -6.45 -7.96
C LEU A 72 -10.62 -5.40 -7.15
N VAL A 73 -10.07 -4.37 -7.80
CA VAL A 73 -9.37 -3.28 -7.09
C VAL A 73 -10.29 -2.58 -6.09
N TRP A 74 -11.53 -2.26 -6.48
CA TRP A 74 -12.51 -1.66 -5.58
C TRP A 74 -12.87 -2.58 -4.41
N LEU A 75 -13.09 -3.88 -4.68
CA LEU A 75 -13.37 -4.87 -3.64
C LEU A 75 -12.23 -4.96 -2.62
N PHE A 76 -10.98 -5.04 -3.07
CA PHE A 76 -9.82 -5.10 -2.18
C PHE A 76 -9.63 -3.80 -1.40
N ALA A 77 -9.86 -2.64 -2.01
CA ALA A 77 -9.77 -1.34 -1.33
C ALA A 77 -10.80 -1.20 -0.20
N VAL A 78 -12.05 -1.58 -0.46
CA VAL A 78 -13.12 -1.57 0.55
C VAL A 78 -12.81 -2.56 1.68
N LEU A 79 -12.36 -3.76 1.34
CA LEU A 79 -11.99 -4.77 2.33
C LEU A 79 -10.83 -4.29 3.22
N ALA A 80 -9.81 -3.67 2.63
CA ALA A 80 -8.67 -3.11 3.37
C ALA A 80 -9.10 -1.98 4.33
N LEU A 81 -9.97 -1.08 3.88
CA LEU A 81 -10.52 -0.02 4.73
C LEU A 81 -11.33 -0.56 5.90
N LEU A 82 -12.16 -1.58 5.66
CA LEU A 82 -12.94 -2.24 6.73
C LEU A 82 -12.02 -2.89 7.76
N LEU A 83 -11.01 -3.66 7.31
CA LEU A 83 -10.05 -4.30 8.20
C LEU A 83 -9.25 -3.28 9.02
N ALA A 84 -8.78 -2.20 8.38
CA ALA A 84 -8.10 -1.12 9.07
C ALA A 84 -9.01 -0.44 10.11
N GLY A 85 -10.27 -0.17 9.76
CA GLY A 85 -11.26 0.38 10.68
C GLY A 85 -11.52 -0.52 11.89
N ILE A 86 -11.67 -1.83 11.68
CA ILE A 86 -11.84 -2.81 12.76
C ILE A 86 -10.61 -2.83 13.67
N LEU A 87 -9.40 -2.84 13.10
CA LEU A 87 -8.16 -2.80 13.89
C LEU A 87 -8.07 -1.54 14.75
N ILE A 88 -8.35 -0.37 14.18
CA ILE A 88 -8.38 0.90 14.91
C ILE A 88 -9.44 0.86 16.02
N PHE A 89 -10.63 0.31 15.74
CA PHE A 89 -11.70 0.20 16.72
C PHE A 89 -11.34 -0.72 17.89
N VAL A 90 -10.77 -1.90 17.61
CA VAL A 90 -10.29 -2.83 18.63
C VAL A 90 -9.18 -2.19 19.46
N TYR A 91 -8.21 -1.54 18.81
CA TYR A 91 -7.12 -0.85 19.50
C TYR A 91 -7.63 0.28 20.40
N ALA A 92 -8.56 1.11 19.91
CA ALA A 92 -9.15 2.19 20.70
C ALA A 92 -9.99 1.64 21.86
N ARG A 93 -10.73 0.55 21.67
CA ARG A 93 -11.45 -0.13 22.75
C ARG A 93 -10.50 -0.66 23.82
N GLN A 94 -9.46 -1.39 23.41
CA GLN A 94 -8.46 -1.92 24.36
C GLN A 94 -7.79 -0.79 25.15
N LYS A 95 -7.40 0.30 24.48
CA LYS A 95 -6.80 1.47 25.15
C LYS A 95 -7.76 2.10 26.16
N ARG A 96 -9.06 2.20 25.83
CA ARG A 96 -10.08 2.73 26.76
C ARG A 96 -10.30 1.81 27.95
N THR A 97 -10.34 0.50 27.74
CA THR A 97 -10.48 -0.49 28.83
C THR A 97 -9.27 -0.47 29.75
N ALA A 98 -8.05 -0.38 29.20
CA ALA A 98 -6.83 -0.27 30.01
C ALA A 98 -6.81 1.01 30.86
N LEU A 99 -7.21 2.15 30.29
CA LEU A 99 -7.27 3.42 31.02
C LEU A 99 -8.35 3.42 32.11
N PHE A 100 -9.49 2.78 31.86
CA PHE A 100 -10.55 2.62 32.86
C PHE A 100 -10.10 1.73 34.03
N ASN A 101 -9.42 0.61 33.74
CA ASN A 101 -8.88 -0.28 34.77
C ASN A 101 -7.85 0.43 35.66
N LEU A 102 -6.95 1.24 35.08
CA LEU A 102 -5.98 2.04 35.85
C LEU A 102 -6.65 3.09 36.75
N ARG A 103 -7.74 3.71 36.27
CA ARG A 103 -8.48 4.70 37.07
C ARG A 103 -9.22 4.06 38.24
N MET A 104 -9.77 2.85 38.06
CA MET A 104 -10.41 2.10 39.14
C MET A 104 -9.40 1.61 40.18
N SER A 105 -8.20 1.17 39.78
CA SER A 105 -7.16 0.80 40.74
C SER A 105 -6.70 2.00 41.60
N GLN A 106 -6.59 3.19 41.00
CA GLN A 106 -6.26 4.42 41.74
C GLN A 106 -7.33 4.80 42.78
N LEU A 107 -8.61 4.65 42.44
CA LEU A 107 -9.71 4.91 43.39
C LEU A 107 -9.75 3.87 44.53
N HIS A 108 -9.39 2.61 44.26
CA HIS A 108 -9.32 1.59 45.29
C HIS A 108 -8.16 1.82 46.27
N GLU A 109 -6.99 2.25 45.76
CA GLU A 109 -5.85 2.65 46.62
C GLU A 109 -6.19 3.87 47.48
N GLN A 110 -6.83 4.90 46.91
CA GLN A 110 -7.20 6.11 47.65
C GLN A 110 -8.30 5.87 48.70
N SER A 111 -9.13 4.83 48.52
CA SER A 111 -10.14 4.41 49.50
C SER A 111 -9.55 3.64 50.68
N LEU A 112 -8.35 3.09 50.57
CA LEU A 112 -7.71 2.29 51.62
C LEU A 112 -6.75 3.11 52.49
N ASP A 113 -6.37 4.31 52.04
CA ASP A 113 -5.52 5.27 52.73
C ASP A 113 -6.34 6.39 53.43
N ASP A 114 -7.49 6.05 54.02
CA ASP A 114 -8.19 6.95 54.93
C ASP A 114 -7.60 6.75 56.35
N PRO A 115 -6.78 7.69 56.86
CA PRO A 115 -6.17 7.54 58.17
C PRO A 115 -7.24 7.64 59.25
N GLU A 116 -7.22 6.66 60.16
CA GLU A 116 -8.01 6.55 61.37
C GLU A 116 -8.24 7.91 62.06
N PRO A 117 -9.48 8.23 62.51
CA PRO A 117 -9.80 9.55 63.05
C PRO A 117 -9.01 9.82 64.33
N ILE A 118 -8.19 10.88 64.28
CA ILE A 118 -7.39 11.39 65.40
C ILE A 118 -8.31 11.71 66.59
N PRO A 119 -8.01 11.24 67.81
CA PRO A 119 -8.84 11.54 68.98
C PRO A 119 -8.78 13.04 69.31
N MET A 120 -9.94 13.66 69.47
CA MET A 120 -10.05 15.07 69.87
C MET A 120 -9.47 15.30 71.28
N PRO A 121 -8.69 16.37 71.51
CA PRO A 121 -8.26 16.74 72.84
C PRO A 121 -9.41 17.45 73.59
N SER A 122 -9.80 16.87 74.74
CA SER A 122 -10.73 17.48 75.69
C SER A 122 -10.08 18.70 76.36
N SER A 123 -10.60 19.89 76.08
CA SER A 123 -10.22 21.15 76.71
C SER A 123 -10.78 21.26 78.14
N PRO A 124 -9.98 21.61 79.16
CA PRO A 124 -10.46 22.02 80.46
C PRO A 124 -10.36 23.55 80.57
N PHE A 125 -11.47 24.27 80.40
CA PHE A 125 -11.53 25.67 80.82
C PHE A 125 -12.71 25.87 81.78
N PRO A 126 -12.48 26.47 82.97
CA PRO A 126 -13.52 26.65 83.96
C PRO A 126 -14.38 27.87 83.64
N SER A 127 -15.68 27.71 83.87
CA SER A 127 -16.70 28.77 83.81
C SER A 127 -16.39 29.89 84.80
N GLN A 128 -16.30 31.14 84.32
CA GLN A 128 -16.32 32.31 85.19
C GLN A 128 -17.75 32.72 85.50
N THR A 129 -18.10 32.70 86.78
CA THR A 129 -19.34 33.24 87.37
C THR A 129 -19.24 34.76 87.48
N PRO A 130 -20.31 35.54 87.24
CA PRO A 130 -20.30 36.97 87.52
C PRO A 130 -20.60 37.21 89.01
N ALA A 131 -19.84 38.08 89.66
CA ALA A 131 -20.17 38.56 91.00
C ALA A 131 -20.28 40.10 90.99
N SER A 132 -21.48 40.55 91.27
CA SER A 132 -21.91 41.91 91.54
C SER A 132 -21.47 42.34 92.95
N THR A 133 -20.85 43.51 93.11
CA THR A 133 -21.23 44.65 93.98
C THR A 133 -20.16 45.72 93.93
#